data_AF-A0A4Q3EPP1-F1
#
_entry.id   AF-A0A4Q3EPP1-F1
#
_cell.length_a   1.000
_cell.length_b   1.000
_cell.length_c   1.000
_cell.angle_alpha   90.00
_cell.angle_beta   90.00
_cell.angle_gamma   90.00
#
_symmetry.space_group_name_H-M   'P 1'
#
loop_
_entity.id
_entity.type
_entity.pdbx_description
1 polymer ?
#
loop_
_entity_poly.entity_id
_entity_poly.type
_entity_poly.pdbx_seq_one_letter_code
_entity_poly.pdbx_strand_id
1 'polypeptide(L)'
;MYPTELVNPMKAELTGKGFKELLSADEVDNALKQSGTARPGVVLAIQNAEKKPDQLLTSFAGYDLEAVNKLRTYLLPYPPSSPAIALLKDGKVVHMIERHMIEGRPAQMIAANLMQAFETYC
;
A
#
# COMPACT_ATOMS: atom_id res chain seq x y z
N MET A 1 -3.62 15.55 36.60
CA MET A 1 -2.65 14.68 35.91
C MET A 1 -2.23 13.57 36.86
N TYR A 2 -2.02 12.35 36.36
CA TYR A 2 -1.41 11.28 37.16
C TYR A 2 0.08 11.55 37.39
N PRO A 3 0.66 11.15 38.54
CA PRO A 3 2.10 11.22 38.79
C PRO A 3 2.90 10.51 37.69
N THR A 4 3.96 11.15 37.21
CA THR A 4 4.84 10.62 36.15
C THR A 4 5.47 9.29 36.55
N GLU A 5 5.84 9.12 37.82
CA GLU A 5 6.42 7.89 38.36
C GLU A 5 5.49 6.67 38.24
N LEU A 6 4.18 6.88 38.24
CA LEU A 6 3.19 5.81 38.05
C LEU A 6 2.98 5.49 36.56
N VAL A 7 3.08 6.49 35.68
CA VAL A 7 2.77 6.34 34.26
C VAL A 7 3.98 5.87 33.45
N ASN A 8 5.19 6.26 33.84
CA ASN A 8 6.42 5.93 33.12
C ASN A 8 6.65 4.41 32.98
N PRO A 9 6.45 3.57 34.02
CA PRO A 9 6.58 2.12 33.88
C PRO A 9 5.57 1.53 32.89
N MET A 10 4.33 2.03 32.89
CA MET A 10 3.27 1.57 31.98
C MET A 10 3.56 1.95 30.52
N LYS A 11 4.07 3.17 30.29
CA LYS A 11 4.52 3.61 28.96
C LYS A 11 5.69 2.77 28.47
N ALA A 12 6.68 2.52 29.33
CA ALA A 12 7.86 1.73 29.01
C ALA A 12 7.53 0.26 28.65
N GLU A 13 6.51 -0.32 29.28
CA GLU A 13 6.07 -1.68 28.97
C GLU A 13 5.61 -1.83 27.51
N LEU A 14 4.81 -0.88 27.01
CA LEU A 14 4.29 -0.91 25.65
C LEU A 14 5.37 -0.53 24.64
N THR A 15 6.12 0.53 24.89
CA THR A 15 7.17 0.98 23.95
C THR A 15 8.31 -0.03 23.83
N GLY A 16 8.65 -0.74 24.91
CA GLY A 16 9.59 -1.87 24.88
C GLY A 16 9.13 -3.06 24.03
N LYS A 17 7.82 -3.18 23.78
CA LYS A 17 7.20 -4.18 22.88
C LYS A 17 7.00 -3.66 21.45
N GLY A 18 7.60 -2.52 21.10
CA GLY A 18 7.56 -1.95 19.75
C GLY A 18 6.36 -1.06 19.46
N PHE A 19 5.55 -0.71 20.46
CA PHE A 19 4.48 0.28 20.28
C PHE A 19 5.08 1.68 20.14
N LYS A 20 4.62 2.44 19.14
CA LYS A 20 4.95 3.85 19.01
C LYS A 20 4.02 4.67 19.90
N GLU A 21 4.60 5.41 20.84
CA GLU A 21 3.85 6.40 21.61
C GLU A 21 3.46 7.59 20.73
N LEU A 22 2.23 8.09 20.87
CA LEU A 22 1.72 9.27 20.17
C LEU A 22 1.51 10.38 21.22
N LEU A 23 2.35 11.41 21.16
CA LEU A 23 2.48 12.44 22.20
C LEU A 23 1.75 13.75 21.86
N SER A 24 1.26 13.90 20.64
CA SER A 24 0.58 15.11 20.17
C SER A 24 -0.62 14.79 19.29
N ALA A 25 -1.54 15.74 19.19
CA ALA A 25 -2.68 15.65 18.25
C ALA A 25 -2.19 15.45 16.81
N ASP A 26 -1.11 16.13 16.41
CA ASP A 26 -0.50 15.97 15.09
C ASP A 26 0.09 14.56 14.88
N GLU A 27 0.68 13.94 15.91
CA GLU A 27 1.16 12.56 15.82
C GLU A 27 0.02 11.56 15.67
N VAL A 28 -1.10 11.77 16.38
CA VAL A 28 -2.33 10.98 16.21
C VAL A 28 -2.86 11.15 14.79
N ASP A 29 -3.02 12.39 14.35
CA ASP A 29 -3.47 12.73 13.01
C ASP A 29 -2.57 12.10 11.95
N ASN A 30 -1.25 12.19 12.07
CA ASN A 30 -0.32 11.62 11.10
C ASN A 30 -0.30 10.09 11.13
N ALA A 31 -0.44 9.47 12.30
CA ALA A 31 -0.57 8.02 12.42
C ALA A 31 -1.86 7.52 11.76
N LEU A 32 -2.96 8.26 11.89
CA LEU A 32 -4.25 7.94 11.29
C LEU A 32 -4.36 8.37 9.81
N LYS A 33 -3.61 9.40 9.39
CA LYS A 33 -3.49 9.90 8.02
C LYS A 33 -2.56 9.04 7.15
N GLN A 34 -2.24 7.80 7.52
CA GLN A 34 -1.65 6.84 6.58
C GLN A 34 -2.65 6.57 5.44
N SER A 35 -2.69 7.53 4.52
CA SER A 35 -3.67 7.70 3.46
C SER A 35 -3.09 7.08 2.21
N GLY A 36 -3.62 5.90 1.91
CA GLY A 36 -3.25 5.10 0.76
C GLY A 36 -2.42 3.89 1.18
N THR A 37 -3.08 2.74 1.27
CA THR A 37 -2.47 1.43 1.52
C THR A 37 -1.87 0.82 0.25
N ALA A 38 -2.27 1.33 -0.93
CA ALA A 38 -1.74 0.93 -2.23
C ALA A 38 -0.22 1.13 -2.36
N ARG A 39 0.26 2.38 -2.19
CA ARG A 39 1.69 2.70 -2.39
C ARG A 39 2.59 1.96 -1.40
N PRO A 40 2.32 1.96 -0.08
CA PRO A 40 3.09 1.16 0.86
C PRO A 40 3.00 -0.34 0.54
N GLY A 41 1.83 -0.84 0.12
CA GLY A 41 1.66 -2.25 -0.27
C GLY A 41 2.53 -2.66 -1.45
N VAL A 42 2.59 -1.85 -2.50
CA VAL A 42 3.48 -2.09 -3.66
C VAL A 42 4.95 -2.05 -3.24
N VAL A 43 5.35 -1.04 -2.46
CA VAL A 43 6.74 -0.92 -1.98
C VAL A 43 7.13 -2.14 -1.14
N LEU A 44 6.28 -2.56 -0.21
CA LEU A 44 6.50 -3.75 0.61
C LEU A 44 6.60 -5.01 -0.26
N ALA A 45 5.75 -5.19 -1.27
CA ALA A 45 5.85 -6.34 -2.17
C ALA A 45 7.21 -6.37 -2.89
N ILE A 46 7.62 -5.26 -3.50
CA ILE A 46 8.88 -5.18 -4.25
C ILE A 46 10.12 -5.36 -3.37
N GLN A 47 10.08 -4.90 -2.12
CA GLN A 47 11.18 -5.07 -1.17
C GLN A 47 11.34 -6.52 -0.71
N ASN A 48 10.23 -7.26 -0.56
CA ASN A 48 10.23 -8.58 0.09
C ASN A 48 10.04 -9.77 -0.87
N ALA A 49 9.64 -9.55 -2.12
CA ALA A 49 9.48 -10.63 -3.09
C ALA A 49 10.83 -11.18 -3.58
N GLU A 50 10.90 -12.49 -3.81
CA GLU A 50 12.03 -13.14 -4.48
C GLU A 50 11.96 -12.87 -5.99
N LYS A 51 10.80 -13.15 -6.62
CA LYS A 51 10.55 -12.78 -8.02
C LYS A 51 9.94 -11.40 -8.15
N LYS A 52 10.32 -10.65 -9.19
CA LYS A 52 9.91 -9.27 -9.39
C LYS A 52 9.59 -8.99 -10.86
N PRO A 53 8.67 -8.06 -11.15
CA PRO A 53 8.46 -7.57 -12.50
C PRO A 53 9.73 -6.89 -13.04
N ASP A 54 9.98 -7.01 -14.33
CA ASP A 54 11.13 -6.36 -15.00
C ASP A 54 11.04 -4.83 -14.98
N GLN A 55 9.83 -4.30 -14.91
CA GLN A 55 9.56 -2.86 -14.93
C GLN A 55 8.55 -2.47 -13.86
N LEU A 56 8.83 -1.33 -13.21
CA LEU A 56 7.95 -0.69 -12.24
C LEU A 56 7.56 0.68 -12.76
N LEU A 57 6.29 0.85 -13.10
CA LEU A 57 5.75 2.05 -13.76
C LEU A 57 4.58 2.62 -12.95
N THR A 58 4.33 3.92 -13.05
CA THR A 58 3.21 4.60 -12.38
C THR A 58 2.70 5.77 -13.21
N SER A 59 1.41 6.08 -13.04
CA SER A 59 0.75 7.26 -13.61
C SER A 59 -0.27 7.78 -12.59
N PHE A 60 -0.36 9.09 -12.37
CA PHE A 60 -1.20 9.65 -11.32
C PHE A 60 -2.58 10.07 -11.84
N ALA A 61 -3.60 9.31 -11.46
CA ALA A 61 -4.99 9.65 -11.75
C ALA A 61 -5.35 11.03 -11.17
N GLY A 62 -5.96 11.87 -12.01
CA GLY A 62 -6.28 13.27 -11.70
C GLY A 62 -5.22 14.28 -12.15
N TYR A 63 -4.01 13.83 -12.53
CA TYR A 63 -2.91 14.69 -12.99
C TYR A 63 -2.44 14.29 -14.39
N ASP A 64 -2.01 13.04 -14.58
CA ASP A 64 -1.45 12.54 -15.85
C ASP A 64 -2.55 12.02 -16.78
N LEU A 65 -3.51 12.88 -17.14
CA LEU A 65 -4.78 12.48 -17.78
C LEU A 65 -4.60 11.65 -19.05
N GLU A 66 -3.70 12.05 -19.96
CA GLU A 66 -3.45 11.34 -21.21
C GLU A 66 -2.87 9.93 -20.96
N ALA A 67 -1.85 9.85 -20.10
CA ALA A 67 -1.21 8.59 -19.75
C ALA A 67 -2.19 7.63 -19.06
N VAL A 68 -2.98 8.12 -18.10
CA VAL A 68 -3.98 7.32 -17.39
C VAL A 68 -5.09 6.83 -18.31
N ASN A 69 -5.58 7.68 -19.21
CA ASN A 69 -6.61 7.29 -20.18
C ASN A 69 -6.10 6.23 -21.15
N LYS A 70 -4.87 6.37 -21.65
CA LYS A 70 -4.25 5.36 -22.50
C LYS A 70 -4.01 4.05 -21.74
N LEU A 71 -3.47 4.12 -20.53
CA LEU A 71 -3.24 2.95 -19.66
C LEU A 71 -4.53 2.17 -19.45
N ARG A 72 -5.64 2.84 -19.12
CA ARG A 72 -6.96 2.21 -18.92
C ARG A 72 -7.44 1.38 -20.11
N THR A 73 -7.02 1.70 -21.34
CA THR A 73 -7.35 0.86 -22.52
C THR A 73 -6.67 -0.51 -22.51
N TYR A 74 -5.49 -0.62 -21.89
CA TYR A 74 -4.79 -1.89 -21.70
C TYR A 74 -5.32 -2.69 -20.50
N LEU A 75 -6.12 -2.06 -19.63
CA LEU A 75 -6.66 -2.67 -18.42
C LEU A 75 -8.08 -3.22 -18.60
N LEU A 76 -8.61 -3.29 -19.82
CA LEU A 76 -9.92 -3.90 -20.06
C LEU A 76 -9.90 -5.41 -19.76
N PRO A 77 -10.99 -5.99 -19.22
CA PRO A 77 -12.32 -5.40 -19.00
C PRO A 77 -12.50 -4.73 -17.62
N TYR A 78 -11.42 -4.52 -16.85
CA TYR A 78 -11.55 -3.99 -15.49
C TYR A 78 -12.05 -2.54 -15.51
N PRO A 79 -13.05 -2.19 -14.66
CA PRO A 79 -13.57 -0.85 -14.61
C PRO A 79 -12.50 0.14 -14.11
N PRO A 80 -12.43 1.36 -14.67
CA PRO A 80 -11.50 2.38 -14.19
C PRO A 80 -11.67 2.68 -12.69
N SER A 81 -10.62 2.47 -11.91
CA SER A 81 -10.59 2.82 -10.49
C SER A 81 -9.23 3.37 -10.08
N SER A 82 -9.17 4.08 -8.94
CA SER A 82 -7.93 4.64 -8.41
C SER A 82 -7.98 4.73 -6.87
N PRO A 83 -6.94 4.30 -6.14
CA PRO A 83 -5.75 3.61 -6.66
C PRO A 83 -6.11 2.22 -7.25
N ALA A 84 -5.30 1.76 -8.20
CA ALA A 84 -5.39 0.43 -8.79
C ALA A 84 -3.98 -0.03 -9.18
N ILE A 85 -3.71 -1.34 -9.12
CA ILE A 85 -2.40 -1.93 -9.41
C ILE A 85 -2.59 -3.07 -10.39
N ALA A 86 -1.86 -3.08 -11.50
CA ALA A 86 -1.92 -4.13 -12.52
C ALA A 86 -0.54 -4.75 -12.71
N LEU A 87 -0.48 -6.07 -12.81
CA LEU A 87 0.69 -6.79 -13.33
C LEU A 87 0.40 -7.17 -14.77
N LEU A 88 1.29 -6.77 -15.67
CA LEU A 88 1.20 -7.08 -17.09
C LEU A 88 2.30 -8.05 -17.50
N LYS A 89 1.95 -9.00 -18.37
CA LYS A 89 2.89 -9.89 -19.06
C LYS A 89 2.58 -9.84 -20.55
N ASP A 90 3.59 -9.56 -21.37
CA ASP A 90 3.46 -9.41 -22.82
C ASP A 90 2.33 -8.43 -23.25
N GLY A 91 2.21 -7.33 -22.51
CA GLY A 91 1.20 -6.29 -22.75
C GLY A 91 -0.23 -6.65 -22.32
N LYS A 92 -0.45 -7.79 -21.68
CA LYS A 92 -1.76 -8.24 -21.18
C LYS A 92 -1.79 -8.26 -19.66
N VAL A 93 -2.92 -7.88 -19.07
CA VAL A 93 -3.12 -7.97 -17.62
C VAL A 93 -3.21 -9.43 -17.18
N VAL A 94 -2.30 -9.85 -16.30
CA VAL A 94 -2.29 -11.18 -15.68
C VAL A 94 -2.75 -11.16 -14.23
N HIS A 95 -2.67 -9.99 -13.58
CA HIS A 95 -3.18 -9.79 -12.23
C HIS A 95 -3.62 -8.34 -12.04
N MET A 96 -4.71 -8.12 -11.29
CA MET A 96 -5.27 -6.80 -11.06
C MET A 96 -5.73 -6.65 -9.61
N ILE A 97 -5.38 -5.53 -8.99
CA ILE A 97 -5.89 -5.09 -7.68
C ILE A 97 -6.62 -3.77 -7.88
N GLU A 98 -7.95 -3.84 -7.92
CA GLU A 98 -8.86 -2.69 -8.01
C GLU A 98 -9.02 -1.97 -6.67
N ARG A 99 -9.51 -0.72 -6.72
CA ARG A 99 -9.72 0.14 -5.55
C ARG A 99 -10.47 -0.54 -4.40
N HIS A 100 -11.53 -1.28 -4.69
CA HIS A 100 -12.35 -1.96 -3.66
C HIS A 100 -11.60 -3.09 -2.93
N MET A 101 -10.49 -3.59 -3.51
CA MET A 101 -9.58 -4.54 -2.87
C MET A 101 -8.44 -3.84 -2.11
N ILE A 102 -8.32 -2.52 -2.23
CA ILE A 102 -7.30 -1.70 -1.56
C ILE A 102 -7.90 -0.96 -0.37
N GLU A 103 -9.07 -0.34 -0.57
CA GLU A 103 -9.74 0.45 0.45
C GLU A 103 -10.07 -0.37 1.69
N GLY A 104 -9.72 0.17 2.86
CA GLY A 104 -9.90 -0.50 4.14
C GLY A 104 -8.95 -1.70 4.40
N ARG A 105 -8.07 -2.04 3.45
CA ARG A 105 -7.15 -3.18 3.61
C ARG A 105 -5.75 -2.72 4.00
N PRO A 106 -5.05 -3.43 4.92
CA PRO A 106 -3.71 -3.08 5.32
C PRO A 106 -2.71 -3.29 4.17
N ALA A 107 -1.65 -2.49 4.14
CA ALA A 107 -0.61 -2.55 3.10
C ALA A 107 0.02 -3.94 2.97
N GLN A 108 0.18 -4.67 4.08
CA GLN A 108 0.71 -6.03 4.12
C GLN A 108 -0.16 -7.01 3.34
N MET A 109 -1.47 -6.83 3.34
CA MET A 109 -2.38 -7.69 2.57
C MET A 109 -2.26 -7.40 1.07
N ILE A 110 -2.11 -6.13 0.69
CA ILE A 110 -1.83 -5.74 -0.70
C ILE A 110 -0.48 -6.33 -1.14
N ALA A 111 0.53 -6.24 -0.27
CA ALA A 111 1.86 -6.77 -0.54
C ALA A 111 1.84 -8.29 -0.75
N ALA A 112 1.21 -9.05 0.15
CA ALA A 112 1.10 -10.49 0.04
C ALA A 112 0.37 -10.93 -1.24
N ASN A 113 -0.71 -10.22 -1.61
CA ASN A 113 -1.44 -10.47 -2.84
C ASN A 113 -0.56 -10.26 -4.09
N LEU A 114 0.23 -9.17 -4.13
CA LEU A 114 1.17 -8.91 -5.22
C LEU A 114 2.30 -9.92 -5.28
N MET A 115 2.91 -10.27 -4.14
CA MET A 115 3.99 -11.26 -4.09
C MET A 115 3.54 -12.61 -4.63
N GLN A 116 2.32 -13.06 -4.30
CA GLN A 116 1.75 -14.29 -4.86
C GLN A 116 1.59 -14.21 -6.39
N ALA A 117 1.17 -13.06 -6.92
CA ALA A 117 1.09 -12.86 -8.37
C ALA A 117 2.49 -12.86 -9.01
N PHE A 118 3.49 -12.24 -8.36
CA PHE A 118 4.87 -12.25 -8.86
C PHE A 118 5.43 -13.67 -8.95
N GLU A 119 5.20 -14.52 -7.95
CA GLU A 119 5.65 -15.92 -7.99
C GLU A 119 5.11 -16.70 -9.20
N THR A 120 3.89 -16.36 -9.63
CA THR A 120 3.20 -17.03 -10.73
C THR A 120 3.62 -16.48 -12.10
N TYR A 121 3.85 -15.18 -12.21
CA TYR A 121 3.95 -14.50 -13.50
C TYR A 121 5.31 -13.88 -13.82
N CYS A 122 6.14 -13.64 -12.81
CA CYS A 122 7.52 -13.19 -12.94
C CYS A 122 8.47 -14.40 -12.90
#